data_AF-A0A7C2HNY2-F1
#
_entry.id   AF-A0A7C2HNY2-F1
#
_cell.length_a   1.000
_cell.length_b   1.000
_cell.length_c   1.000
_cell.angle_alpha   90.00
_cell.angle_beta   90.00
_cell.angle_gamma   90.00
#
_symmetry.space_group_name_H-M   'P 1'
#
loop_
_entity.id
_entity.type
_entity.pdbx_description
1 polymer ?
#
loop_
_entity_poly.entity_id
_entity_poly.type
_entity_poly.pdbx_seq_one_letter_code
_entity_poly.pdbx_strand_id
1 'polypeptide(L)'
;MTLWLALTLMMALAAALLALPFLRRDRAAASPEGAELAFYRMQARELEREIARGAVSPEDAEVTRLDLERRALAAARAQEAEAAAGTTPAGRVAGIAVAVGAVTLGSAVLYGAIGRPELAVPAAAPAVVAAPGQAAAPPAGAAAPGDVETLIARLAERLTREPGDAEGWRMLGWSYLSTGRYGEAERAYARAVALLPGDAAVLAEQGEARVRASAGRIDGAARDLFARALALDPAEPRALFFRGMELDQDGDTAGAVRLWLDLLDAAPPGAPWVADLKARIRERAGAAGISLADRPDLAEDAAGAAAPGPDAADVAAAAAMTEAERQEMIRGMVEGLAARLEAEPGDIEGWLRLLRAWSVLGEREKAAAALADARRAFAGQPDETARIAAAAAELGLEAGP
;
A
#
# COMPACT_ATOMS: atom_id res chain seq x y z
N MET A 1 25.75 -10.00 -16.89
CA MET A 1 26.24 -8.69 -17.40
C MET A 1 25.18 -7.91 -18.18
N THR A 2 24.35 -8.58 -18.99
CA THR A 2 23.25 -7.96 -19.76
C THR A 2 22.17 -7.28 -18.89
N LEU A 3 21.82 -7.88 -17.74
CA LEU A 3 20.85 -7.29 -16.79
C LEU A 3 21.33 -5.98 -16.18
N TRP A 4 22.59 -5.92 -15.76
CA TRP A 4 23.19 -4.70 -15.20
C TRP A 4 23.28 -3.59 -16.24
N LEU A 5 23.57 -3.93 -17.51
CA LEU A 5 23.51 -2.99 -18.62
C LEU A 5 22.08 -2.49 -18.91
N ALA A 6 21.07 -3.35 -18.77
CA ALA A 6 19.68 -2.94 -18.93
C ALA A 6 19.21 -2.01 -17.79
N LEU A 7 19.61 -2.29 -16.55
CA LEU A 7 19.31 -1.46 -15.38
C LEU A 7 19.98 -0.09 -15.44
N THR A 8 21.25 -0.02 -15.84
CA THR A 8 21.94 1.27 -16.00
C THR A 8 21.34 2.09 -17.14
N LEU A 9 20.97 1.45 -18.25
CA LEU A 9 20.28 2.11 -19.36
C LEU A 9 18.90 2.64 -18.94
N MET A 10 18.14 1.87 -18.17
CA MET A 10 16.82 2.27 -17.68
C MET A 10 16.91 3.42 -16.67
N MET A 11 17.92 3.41 -15.79
CA MET A 11 18.15 4.50 -14.83
C MET A 11 18.62 5.79 -15.53
N ALA A 12 19.46 5.67 -16.56
CA ALA A 12 19.84 6.79 -17.41
C ALA A 12 18.63 7.37 -18.18
N LEU A 13 17.74 6.51 -18.67
CA LEU A 13 16.50 6.92 -19.33
C LEU A 13 15.54 7.62 -18.35
N ALA A 14 15.37 7.08 -17.14
CA ALA A 14 14.56 7.70 -16.10
C ALA A 14 15.10 9.08 -15.70
N ALA A 15 16.42 9.19 -15.51
CA ALA A 15 17.07 10.47 -15.24
C ALA A 15 16.89 11.46 -16.40
N ALA A 16 16.99 11.01 -17.65
CA ALA A 16 16.75 11.85 -18.83
C ALA A 16 15.29 12.32 -18.93
N LEU A 17 14.32 11.46 -18.61
CA LEU A 17 12.89 11.79 -18.58
C LEU A 17 12.55 12.77 -17.46
N LEU A 18 13.17 12.63 -16.28
CA LEU A 18 13.04 13.55 -15.14
C LEU A 18 13.73 14.89 -15.40
N ALA A 19 14.84 14.90 -16.15
CA ALA A 19 15.50 16.13 -16.57
C ALA A 19 14.73 16.83 -17.71
N LEU A 20 13.97 16.10 -18.52
CA LEU A 20 13.21 16.62 -19.65
C LEU A 20 12.28 17.80 -19.31
N PRO A 21 11.49 17.81 -18.21
CA PRO A 21 10.68 18.97 -17.82
C PRO A 21 11.53 20.18 -17.41
N PHE A 22 12.75 19.99 -16.89
CA PHE A 22 13.68 21.08 -16.57
C PHE A 22 14.37 21.66 -17.82
N LEU A 23 14.53 20.86 -18.89
CA LEU A 23 15.01 21.32 -20.19
C LEU A 23 13.88 21.85 -21.08
N ARG A 24 12.65 21.38 -20.89
CA ARG A 24 11.45 21.92 -21.52
C ARG A 24 11.13 23.25 -20.85
N ARG A 25 11.82 24.28 -21.32
CA ARG A 25 11.51 25.69 -21.12
C ARG A 25 10.00 25.87 -21.07
N ASP A 26 9.46 26.25 -19.92
CA ASP A 26 8.16 26.90 -19.83
C ASP A 26 8.27 28.19 -20.65
N ARG A 27 7.93 28.06 -21.93
CA ARG A 27 7.84 29.17 -22.88
C ARG A 27 6.58 30.03 -22.61
N ALA A 28 5.89 29.80 -21.50
CA ALA A 28 4.59 30.40 -21.23
C ALA A 28 4.30 30.65 -19.74
N ALA A 29 5.33 30.86 -18.90
CA ALA A 29 5.16 31.78 -17.78
C ALA A 29 5.75 33.10 -18.27
N ALA A 30 4.88 33.99 -18.77
CA ALA A 30 5.27 35.32 -19.20
C ALA A 30 6.12 35.94 -18.10
N SER A 31 7.40 36.21 -18.38
CA SER A 31 8.19 37.05 -17.48
C SER A 31 7.39 38.35 -17.27
N PRO A 32 7.34 38.90 -16.04
CA PRO A 32 6.57 40.12 -15.75
C PRO A 32 6.83 41.22 -16.78
N GLU A 33 8.08 41.33 -17.24
CA GLU A 33 8.56 42.29 -18.23
C GLU A 33 8.08 41.99 -19.67
N GLY A 34 7.94 40.72 -20.04
CA GLY A 34 7.38 40.31 -21.34
C GLY A 34 5.88 40.57 -21.45
N ALA A 35 5.16 40.46 -20.33
CA ALA A 35 3.76 40.88 -20.24
C ALA A 35 3.62 42.41 -20.35
N GLU A 36 4.58 43.17 -19.82
CA GLU A 36 4.60 44.64 -19.90
C GLU A 36 4.75 45.15 -21.34
N LEU A 37 5.66 44.56 -22.14
CA LEU A 37 5.81 44.92 -23.56
C LEU A 37 4.54 44.58 -24.37
N ALA A 38 3.90 43.44 -24.08
CA ALA A 38 2.65 43.06 -24.72
C ALA A 38 1.52 44.06 -24.38
N PHE A 39 1.48 44.54 -23.14
CA PHE A 39 0.54 45.54 -22.67
C PHE A 39 0.70 46.88 -23.41
N TYR A 40 1.92 47.41 -23.56
CA TYR A 40 2.13 48.66 -24.30
C TYR A 40 1.75 48.54 -25.79
N ARG A 41 2.01 47.38 -26.42
CA ARG A 41 1.56 47.13 -27.81
C ARG A 41 0.04 47.12 -27.93
N MET A 42 -0.66 46.60 -26.93
CA MET A 42 -2.12 46.62 -26.89
C MET A 42 -2.66 48.04 -26.74
N GLN A 43 -2.06 48.86 -25.86
CA GLN A 43 -2.45 50.26 -25.71
C GLN A 43 -2.25 51.08 -26.99
N ALA A 44 -1.13 50.87 -27.70
CA ALA A 44 -0.90 51.54 -28.98
C ALA A 44 -2.01 51.23 -30.01
N ARG A 45 -2.48 49.98 -30.07
CA ARG A 45 -3.59 49.58 -30.96
C ARG A 45 -4.96 50.12 -30.52
N GLU A 46 -5.16 50.39 -29.23
CA GLU A 46 -6.38 51.06 -28.76
C GLU A 46 -6.34 52.55 -29.13
N LEU A 47 -5.19 53.21 -28.95
CA LEU A 47 -5.00 54.60 -29.36
C LEU A 47 -5.24 54.78 -30.87
N GLU A 48 -4.74 53.87 -31.72
CA GLU A 48 -5.03 53.88 -33.16
C GLU A 48 -6.54 53.77 -33.46
N ARG A 49 -7.29 52.99 -32.68
CA ARG A 49 -8.74 52.86 -32.82
C ARG A 49 -9.47 54.12 -32.38
N GLU A 50 -9.00 54.80 -31.33
CA GLU A 50 -9.59 56.06 -30.86
C GLU A 50 -9.35 57.22 -31.83
N ILE A 51 -8.15 57.27 -32.44
CA ILE A 51 -7.83 58.20 -33.54
C ILE A 51 -8.77 57.95 -34.72
N ALA A 52 -8.96 56.69 -35.13
CA ALA A 52 -9.83 56.34 -36.24
C ALA A 52 -11.30 56.73 -36.00
N ARG A 53 -11.73 56.79 -34.73
CA ARG A 53 -13.08 57.24 -34.33
C ARG A 53 -13.18 58.76 -34.15
N GLY A 54 -12.09 59.51 -34.31
CA GLY A 54 -12.03 60.96 -34.11
C GLY A 54 -12.19 61.39 -32.65
N ALA A 55 -11.98 60.48 -31.70
CA ALA A 55 -12.16 60.75 -30.27
C ALA A 55 -11.00 61.52 -29.64
N VAL A 56 -9.83 61.54 -30.30
CA VAL A 56 -8.59 62.18 -29.82
C VAL A 56 -8.05 63.11 -30.90
N SER A 57 -7.60 64.30 -30.49
CA SER A 57 -6.96 65.27 -31.37
C SER A 57 -5.67 64.71 -31.98
N PRO A 58 -5.35 64.97 -33.27
CA PRO A 58 -4.12 64.48 -33.90
C PRO A 58 -2.84 64.89 -33.16
N GLU A 59 -2.83 66.07 -32.54
CA GLU A 59 -1.66 66.57 -31.79
C GLU A 59 -1.45 65.80 -30.48
N ASP A 60 -2.51 65.52 -29.74
CA ASP A 60 -2.45 64.75 -28.48
C ASP A 60 -2.14 63.26 -28.73
N ALA A 61 -2.61 62.74 -29.86
CA ALA A 61 -2.35 61.38 -30.30
C ALA A 61 -0.86 61.14 -30.59
N GLU A 62 -0.19 62.06 -31.28
CA GLU A 62 1.25 61.98 -31.57
C GLU A 62 2.09 62.00 -30.28
N VAL A 63 1.75 62.86 -29.32
CA VAL A 63 2.46 62.93 -28.03
C VAL A 63 2.32 61.62 -27.25
N THR A 64 1.10 61.08 -27.18
CA THR A 64 0.83 59.82 -26.47
C THR A 64 1.51 58.64 -27.14
N ARG A 65 1.52 58.60 -28.47
CA ARG A 65 2.20 57.57 -29.26
C ARG A 65 3.70 57.57 -28.98
N LEU A 66 4.34 58.74 -28.99
CA LEU A 66 5.78 58.85 -28.74
C LEU A 66 6.16 58.39 -27.32
N ASP A 67 5.35 58.67 -26.30
CA ASP A 67 5.60 58.19 -24.94
C ASP A 67 5.44 56.66 -24.83
N LEU A 68 4.39 56.09 -25.45
CA LEU A 68 4.18 54.64 -25.50
C LEU A 68 5.32 53.91 -26.21
N GLU A 69 5.77 54.42 -27.36
CA GLU A 69 6.90 53.86 -28.11
C GLU A 69 8.20 53.90 -27.29
N ARG A 70 8.46 55.02 -26.59
CA ARG A 70 9.63 55.17 -25.72
C ARG A 70 9.62 54.17 -24.57
N ARG A 71 8.47 53.99 -23.91
CA ARG A 71 8.32 53.04 -22.79
C ARG A 71 8.42 51.59 -23.25
N ALA A 72 7.82 51.26 -24.40
CA ALA A 72 7.94 49.94 -25.01
C ALA A 72 9.41 49.60 -25.34
N LEU A 73 10.17 50.56 -25.88
CA LEU A 73 11.60 50.38 -26.15
C LEU A 73 12.42 50.19 -24.87
N ALA A 74 12.09 50.90 -23.79
CA ALA A 74 12.75 50.73 -22.50
C ALA A 74 12.50 49.34 -21.91
N ALA A 75 11.25 48.86 -21.93
CA ALA A 75 10.87 47.52 -21.48
C ALA A 75 11.56 46.43 -22.32
N ALA A 76 11.65 46.61 -23.64
CA ALA A 76 12.35 45.66 -24.52
C ALA A 76 13.85 45.55 -24.19
N ARG A 77 14.52 46.68 -23.90
CA ARG A 77 15.94 46.68 -23.51
C ARG A 77 16.19 46.03 -22.14
N ALA A 78 15.29 46.23 -21.19
CA ALA A 78 15.37 45.57 -19.88
C ALA A 78 15.28 44.04 -20.04
N GLN A 79 14.34 43.56 -20.85
CA GLN A 79 14.18 42.15 -21.16
C GLN A 79 15.44 41.55 -21.83
N GLU A 80 16.07 42.28 -22.75
CA GLU A 80 17.33 41.86 -23.39
C GLU A 80 18.50 41.80 -22.40
N ALA A 81 18.60 42.77 -21.48
CA ALA A 81 19.64 42.80 -20.46
C ALA A 81 19.49 41.64 -19.45
N GLU A 82 18.27 41.34 -19.03
CA GLU A 82 17.98 40.22 -18.12
C GLU A 82 18.25 38.86 -18.80
N ALA A 83 17.89 38.73 -20.09
CA ALA A 83 18.22 37.55 -20.89
C ALA A 83 19.75 37.34 -21.04
N ALA A 84 20.53 38.43 -21.06
CA ALA A 84 21.99 38.37 -21.08
C ALA A 84 22.61 38.07 -19.70
N ALA A 85 21.96 38.47 -18.61
CA ALA A 85 22.40 38.23 -17.23
C ALA A 85 22.04 36.83 -16.68
N GLY A 86 21.04 36.16 -17.27
CA GLY A 86 20.69 34.79 -16.91
C GLY A 86 21.82 33.80 -17.23
N THR A 87 22.28 33.05 -16.23
CA THR A 87 23.26 31.97 -16.43
C THR A 87 22.77 31.02 -17.52
N THR A 88 23.59 30.83 -18.57
CA THR A 88 23.21 30.00 -19.71
C THR A 88 22.87 28.57 -19.24
N PRO A 89 21.88 27.91 -19.86
CA PRO A 89 21.48 26.54 -19.47
C PRO A 89 22.64 25.55 -19.55
N ALA A 90 23.63 25.80 -20.41
CA ALA A 90 24.87 25.02 -20.48
C ALA A 90 25.71 25.08 -19.19
N GLY A 91 25.78 26.22 -18.51
CA GLY A 91 26.50 26.38 -17.24
C GLY A 91 25.83 25.65 -16.07
N ARG A 92 24.49 25.64 -16.03
CA ARG A 92 23.74 24.89 -15.00
C ARG A 92 23.83 23.38 -15.22
N VAL A 93 23.75 22.92 -16.47
CA VAL A 93 23.93 21.50 -16.81
C VAL A 93 25.36 21.03 -16.52
N ALA A 94 26.38 21.85 -16.81
CA ALA A 94 27.76 21.56 -16.44
C ALA A 94 27.94 21.48 -14.92
N GLY A 95 27.32 22.38 -14.15
CA GLY A 95 27.36 22.35 -12.69
C GLY A 95 26.72 21.10 -12.08
N ILE A 96 25.56 20.68 -12.61
CA ILE A 96 24.89 19.44 -12.19
C ILE A 96 25.74 18.21 -12.55
N ALA A 97 26.32 18.18 -13.76
CA ALA A 97 27.17 17.08 -14.19
C ALA A 97 28.42 16.93 -13.31
N VAL A 98 29.05 18.04 -12.91
CA VAL A 98 30.19 18.04 -11.98
C VAL A 98 29.78 17.57 -10.59
N ALA A 99 28.64 18.02 -10.08
CA ALA A 99 28.13 17.58 -8.77
C ALA A 99 27.82 16.08 -8.74
N VAL A 100 27.14 15.55 -9.77
CA VAL A 100 26.84 14.12 -9.89
C VAL A 100 28.12 13.29 -10.02
N GLY A 101 29.08 13.75 -10.84
CA GLY A 101 30.38 13.10 -10.98
C GLY A 101 31.16 13.06 -9.66
N ALA A 102 31.17 14.16 -8.91
CA ALA A 102 31.84 14.23 -7.61
C ALA A 102 31.21 13.30 -6.58
N VAL A 103 29.87 13.22 -6.52
CA VAL A 103 29.16 12.30 -5.62
C VAL A 103 29.44 10.84 -6.00
N THR A 104 29.47 10.52 -7.30
CA THR A 104 29.69 9.15 -7.76
C THR A 104 31.12 8.69 -7.49
N LEU A 105 32.13 9.52 -7.81
CA LEU A 105 33.52 9.22 -7.49
C LEU A 105 33.77 9.17 -5.98
N GLY A 106 33.21 10.12 -5.23
CA GLY A 106 33.34 10.17 -3.77
C GLY A 106 32.75 8.93 -3.11
N SER A 107 31.59 8.47 -3.59
CA SER A 107 30.95 7.23 -3.11
C SER A 107 31.78 6.00 -3.43
N ALA A 108 32.38 5.92 -4.63
CA ALA A 108 33.25 4.80 -5.01
C ALA A 108 34.52 4.73 -4.15
N VAL A 109 35.14 5.87 -3.87
CA VAL A 109 36.33 5.96 -2.98
C VAL A 109 35.96 5.57 -1.55
N LEU A 110 34.84 6.08 -1.03
CA LEU A 110 34.37 5.77 0.32
C LEU A 110 34.04 4.27 0.46
N TYR A 111 33.41 3.68 -0.55
CA TYR A 111 33.12 2.25 -0.59
C TYR A 111 34.40 1.41 -0.71
N GLY A 112 35.42 1.85 -1.44
CA GLY A 112 36.72 1.17 -1.48
C GLY A 112 37.47 1.22 -0.16
N ALA A 113 37.31 2.30 0.63
CA ALA A 113 38.00 2.48 1.91
C ALA A 113 37.33 1.76 3.09
N ILE A 114 35.99 1.68 3.10
CA ILE A 114 35.20 1.14 4.22
C ILE A 114 34.54 -0.21 3.84
N GLY A 115 34.19 -0.38 2.57
CA GLY A 115 33.53 -1.58 2.07
C GLY A 115 34.50 -2.74 1.89
N ARG A 116 33.94 -3.96 1.87
CA ARG A 116 34.69 -5.19 1.59
C ARG A 116 34.34 -5.68 0.18
N PRO A 117 35.07 -5.28 -0.86
CA PRO A 117 34.77 -5.66 -2.26
C PRO A 117 34.89 -7.18 -2.49
N GLU A 118 35.62 -7.86 -1.61
CA GLU A 118 35.83 -9.32 -1.61
C GLU A 118 34.54 -10.12 -1.32
N LEU A 119 33.50 -9.49 -0.75
CA LEU A 119 32.23 -10.13 -0.43
C LEU A 119 31.22 -10.05 -1.58
N ALA A 120 31.65 -9.72 -2.81
CA ALA A 120 30.79 -9.69 -3.98
C ALA A 120 30.22 -11.10 -4.28
N VAL A 121 29.07 -11.40 -3.70
CA VAL A 121 28.30 -12.61 -3.96
C VAL A 121 27.88 -12.60 -5.44
N PRO A 122 28.14 -13.67 -6.22
CA PRO A 122 27.62 -13.74 -7.58
C PRO A 122 26.10 -13.56 -7.55
N ALA A 123 25.59 -12.76 -8.50
CA ALA A 123 24.21 -12.29 -8.55
C ALA A 123 23.19 -13.45 -8.60
N ALA A 124 22.83 -13.98 -7.43
CA ALA A 124 21.71 -14.87 -7.17
C ALA A 124 21.42 -14.92 -5.66
N ALA A 125 21.30 -13.75 -5.01
CA ALA A 125 20.64 -13.62 -3.72
C ALA A 125 20.24 -12.15 -3.51
N PRO A 126 18.96 -11.82 -3.23
CA PRO A 126 18.61 -10.45 -2.87
C PRO A 126 19.04 -10.21 -1.42
N ALA A 127 20.07 -9.40 -1.23
CA ALA A 127 20.37 -8.81 0.07
C ALA A 127 19.40 -7.64 0.28
N VAL A 128 18.42 -7.82 1.17
CA VAL A 128 17.53 -6.76 1.64
C VAL A 128 18.32 -5.93 2.65
N VAL A 129 18.73 -4.72 2.25
CA VAL A 129 19.20 -3.70 3.19
C VAL A 129 17.95 -3.03 3.77
N ALA A 130 17.53 -3.45 4.95
CA ALA A 130 16.40 -2.86 5.66
C ALA A 130 16.83 -1.58 6.40
N ALA A 131 16.10 -0.50 6.19
CA ALA A 131 16.12 0.67 7.06
C ALA A 131 15.61 0.29 8.47
N PRO A 132 16.07 0.95 9.54
CA PRO A 132 15.62 0.64 10.90
C PRO A 132 14.13 0.98 11.01
N GLY A 133 13.30 -0.04 11.25
CA GLY A 133 11.85 0.11 11.44
C GLY A 133 10.95 -0.77 10.58
N GLN A 134 11.49 -1.53 9.62
CA GLN A 134 10.71 -2.48 8.82
C GLN A 134 11.31 -3.88 8.92
N ALA A 135 10.89 -4.62 9.95
CA ALA A 135 10.99 -6.07 9.93
C ALA A 135 10.00 -6.59 8.88
N ALA A 136 10.42 -6.57 7.62
CA ALA A 136 9.74 -7.29 6.56
C ALA A 136 9.82 -8.78 6.90
N ALA A 137 8.66 -9.40 7.13
CA ALA A 137 8.55 -10.85 7.10
C ALA A 137 9.20 -11.38 5.81
N PRO A 138 10.00 -12.46 5.87
CA PRO A 138 10.66 -12.97 4.67
C PRO A 138 9.61 -13.34 3.62
N PRO A 139 9.92 -13.15 2.31
CA PRO A 139 8.98 -13.46 1.25
C PRO A 139 8.55 -14.91 1.33
N ALA A 140 7.23 -15.12 1.23
CA ALA A 140 6.60 -16.43 1.11
C ALA A 140 6.96 -17.07 -0.24
N GLY A 141 8.22 -17.48 -0.40
CA GLY A 141 8.59 -18.60 -1.26
C GLY A 141 8.57 -19.84 -0.38
N ALA A 142 7.78 -20.84 -0.75
CA ALA A 142 7.73 -22.11 -0.03
C ALA A 142 9.10 -22.80 -0.13
N ALA A 143 10.03 -22.43 0.77
CA ALA A 143 11.16 -23.26 1.12
C ALA A 143 10.56 -24.59 1.60
N ALA A 144 11.03 -25.71 1.03
CA ALA A 144 10.57 -27.02 1.46
C ALA A 144 10.72 -27.11 3.00
N PRO A 145 9.78 -27.72 3.74
CA PRO A 145 9.82 -27.77 5.20
C PRO A 145 11.17 -28.25 5.78
N GLY A 146 11.89 -29.11 5.04
CA GLY A 146 13.24 -29.56 5.41
C GLY A 146 14.35 -28.52 5.29
N ASP A 147 14.19 -27.50 4.45
CA ASP A 147 15.19 -26.44 4.25
C ASP A 147 15.15 -25.43 5.42
N VAL A 148 13.94 -25.04 5.87
CA VAL A 148 13.75 -24.14 7.01
C VAL A 148 14.34 -24.72 8.30
N GLU A 149 14.06 -25.99 8.60
CA GLU A 149 14.58 -26.65 9.80
C GLU A 149 16.12 -26.77 9.75
N THR A 150 16.69 -27.03 8.57
CA THR A 150 18.15 -27.06 8.38
C THR A 150 18.79 -25.69 8.63
N LEU A 151 18.17 -24.61 8.14
CA LEU A 151 18.63 -23.24 8.37
C LEU A 151 18.59 -22.86 9.86
N ILE A 152 17.50 -23.22 10.55
CA ILE A 152 17.34 -23.01 11.99
C ILE A 152 18.43 -23.77 12.77
N ALA A 153 18.67 -25.04 12.42
CA ALA A 153 19.71 -25.84 13.08
C ALA A 153 21.11 -25.24 12.90
N ARG A 154 21.45 -24.77 11.68
CA ARG A 154 22.74 -24.09 11.43
C ARG A 154 22.87 -22.78 12.21
N LEU A 155 21.80 -22.00 12.29
CA LEU A 155 21.79 -20.77 13.08
C LEU A 155 22.01 -21.06 14.56
N ALA A 156 21.29 -22.04 15.12
CA ALA A 156 21.48 -22.47 16.51
C ALA A 156 22.91 -22.94 16.76
N GLU A 157 23.48 -23.74 15.85
CA GLU A 157 24.86 -24.22 15.97
C GLU A 157 25.89 -23.07 15.94
N ARG A 158 25.70 -22.07 15.07
CA ARG A 158 26.55 -20.88 15.05
C ARG A 158 26.50 -20.14 16.40
N LEU A 159 25.31 -19.94 16.95
CA LEU A 159 25.10 -19.21 18.20
C LEU A 159 25.67 -19.93 19.43
N THR A 160 25.89 -21.25 19.36
CA THR A 160 26.66 -21.95 20.40
C THR A 160 28.15 -21.57 20.40
N ARG A 161 28.71 -21.24 19.22
CA ARG A 161 30.11 -20.79 19.07
C ARG A 161 30.24 -19.29 19.30
N GLU A 162 29.20 -18.53 18.96
CA GLU A 162 29.14 -17.07 19.08
C GLU A 162 28.01 -16.65 20.03
N PRO A 163 28.14 -16.91 21.35
CA PRO A 163 27.04 -16.70 22.29
C PRO A 163 26.70 -15.22 22.53
N GLY A 164 27.54 -14.29 22.07
CA GLY A 164 27.34 -12.84 22.21
C GLY A 164 26.54 -12.17 21.09
N ASP A 165 26.09 -12.93 20.07
CA ASP A 165 25.28 -12.40 18.96
C ASP A 165 23.82 -12.25 19.40
N ALA A 166 23.48 -11.10 19.98
CA ALA A 166 22.14 -10.82 20.50
C ALA A 166 21.06 -10.85 19.41
N GLU A 167 21.34 -10.28 18.24
CA GLU A 167 20.40 -10.26 17.13
C GLU A 167 20.23 -11.65 16.52
N GLY A 168 21.29 -12.46 16.47
CA GLY A 168 21.18 -13.86 16.10
C GLY A 168 20.30 -14.66 17.05
N TRP A 169 20.43 -14.45 18.37
CA TRP A 169 19.52 -15.07 19.35
C TRP A 169 18.07 -14.62 19.18
N ARG A 170 17.83 -13.34 18.89
CA ARG A 170 16.50 -12.80 18.58
C ARG A 170 15.91 -13.45 17.33
N MET A 171 16.68 -13.51 16.24
CA MET A 171 16.27 -14.15 14.98
C MET A 171 16.01 -15.64 15.15
N LEU A 172 16.79 -16.34 15.96
CA LEU A 172 16.55 -17.73 16.31
C LEU A 172 15.23 -17.89 17.08
N GLY A 173 14.97 -16.99 18.04
CA GLY A 173 13.70 -16.91 18.76
C GLY A 173 12.51 -16.72 17.82
N TRP A 174 12.60 -15.78 16.88
CA TRP A 174 11.56 -15.54 15.86
C TRP A 174 11.34 -16.74 14.95
N SER A 175 12.42 -17.41 14.55
CA SER A 175 12.35 -18.60 13.70
C SER A 175 11.65 -19.76 14.42
N TYR A 176 11.97 -19.99 15.69
CA TYR A 176 11.28 -20.98 16.51
C TYR A 176 9.82 -20.60 16.76
N LEU A 177 9.51 -19.32 16.97
CA LEU A 177 8.13 -18.86 17.15
C LEU A 177 7.29 -19.13 15.89
N SER A 178 7.82 -18.80 14.72
CA SER A 178 7.16 -18.95 13.42
C SER A 178 6.97 -20.42 13.01
N THR A 179 7.79 -21.32 13.56
CA THR A 179 7.71 -22.78 13.34
C THR A 179 6.96 -23.51 14.45
N GLY A 180 6.33 -22.79 15.39
CA GLY A 180 5.53 -23.36 16.47
C GLY A 180 6.32 -23.95 17.64
N ARG A 181 7.65 -23.77 17.66
CA ARG A 181 8.58 -24.28 18.69
C ARG A 181 8.70 -23.30 19.85
N TYR A 182 7.57 -23.00 20.49
CA TYR A 182 7.44 -21.88 21.44
C TYR A 182 8.38 -21.97 22.65
N GLY A 183 8.60 -23.17 23.20
CA GLY A 183 9.53 -23.35 24.32
C GLY A 183 11.00 -23.11 23.96
N GLU A 184 11.38 -23.35 22.71
CA GLU A 184 12.72 -23.04 22.20
C GLU A 184 12.85 -21.56 21.85
N ALA A 185 11.77 -20.97 21.31
CA ALA A 185 11.67 -19.54 21.08
C ALA A 185 11.90 -18.75 22.38
N GLU A 186 11.22 -19.13 23.46
CA GLU A 186 11.35 -18.47 24.76
C GLU A 186 12.79 -18.51 25.28
N ARG A 187 13.48 -19.65 25.17
CA ARG A 187 14.89 -19.78 25.57
C ARG A 187 15.83 -18.94 24.72
N ALA A 188 15.61 -18.90 23.41
CA ALA A 188 16.43 -18.09 22.50
C ALA A 188 16.23 -16.59 22.77
N TYR A 189 14.98 -16.13 22.93
CA TYR A 189 14.70 -14.76 23.32
C TYR A 189 15.24 -14.42 24.71
N ALA A 190 15.22 -15.34 25.67
CA ALA A 190 15.84 -15.11 26.99
C ALA A 190 17.35 -14.83 26.88
N ARG A 191 18.06 -15.46 25.93
CA ARG A 191 19.46 -15.13 25.63
C ARG A 191 19.59 -13.75 24.99
N ALA A 192 18.70 -13.40 24.07
CA ALA A 192 18.68 -12.07 23.47
C ALA A 192 18.42 -10.96 24.52
N VAL A 193 17.43 -11.14 25.41
CA VAL A 193 17.13 -10.22 26.52
C VAL A 193 18.31 -10.08 27.48
N ALA A 194 19.04 -11.16 27.76
CA ALA A 194 20.23 -11.09 28.62
C ALA A 194 21.34 -10.20 28.01
N LEU A 195 21.42 -10.11 26.68
CA LEU A 195 22.38 -9.29 25.95
C LEU A 195 21.85 -7.88 25.65
N LEU A 196 20.51 -7.72 25.56
CA LEU A 196 19.81 -6.47 25.25
C LEU A 196 18.74 -6.16 26.32
N PRO A 197 19.11 -5.94 27.59
CA PRO A 197 18.13 -5.77 28.66
C PRO A 197 17.30 -4.47 28.57
N GLY A 198 17.73 -3.52 27.75
CA GLY A 198 17.07 -2.24 27.52
C GLY A 198 16.28 -2.16 26.21
N ASP A 199 16.13 -3.27 25.49
CA ASP A 199 15.31 -3.33 24.27
C ASP A 199 13.89 -3.80 24.61
N ALA A 200 12.93 -2.88 24.51
CA ALA A 200 11.53 -3.14 24.80
C ALA A 200 10.92 -4.22 23.89
N ALA A 201 11.30 -4.23 22.62
CA ALA A 201 10.75 -5.17 21.63
C ALA A 201 11.19 -6.60 21.92
N VAL A 202 12.47 -6.81 22.27
CA VAL A 202 13.00 -8.15 22.59
C VAL A 202 12.36 -8.70 23.88
N LEU A 203 12.09 -7.85 24.87
CA LEU A 203 11.33 -8.22 26.07
C LEU A 203 9.90 -8.65 25.73
N ALA A 204 9.21 -7.89 24.88
CA ALA A 204 7.85 -8.23 24.45
C ALA A 204 7.82 -9.52 23.60
N GLU A 205 8.83 -9.76 22.77
CA GLU A 205 8.99 -10.98 21.98
C GLU A 205 9.22 -12.23 22.85
N GLN A 206 10.05 -12.12 23.91
CA GLN A 206 10.18 -13.19 24.91
C GLN A 206 8.82 -13.46 25.59
N GLY A 207 8.12 -12.39 25.97
CA GLY A 207 6.80 -12.47 26.60
C GLY A 207 5.81 -13.22 25.73
N GLU A 208 5.73 -12.89 24.43
CA GLU A 208 4.88 -13.62 23.49
C GLU A 208 5.25 -15.10 23.41
N ALA A 209 6.54 -15.41 23.23
CA ALA A 209 7.00 -16.80 23.13
C ALA A 209 6.58 -17.61 24.36
N ARG A 210 6.67 -17.00 25.55
CA ARG A 210 6.22 -17.60 26.82
C ARG A 210 4.70 -17.82 26.86
N VAL A 211 3.91 -16.85 26.41
CA VAL A 211 2.45 -16.96 26.35
C VAL A 211 2.04 -18.07 25.38
N ARG A 212 2.68 -18.14 24.21
CA ARG A 212 2.45 -19.22 23.22
C ARG A 212 2.83 -20.58 23.78
N ALA A 213 3.96 -20.68 24.48
CA ALA A 213 4.39 -21.91 25.15
C ALA A 213 3.43 -22.33 26.28
N SER A 214 2.69 -21.37 26.85
CA SER A 214 1.69 -21.58 27.91
C SER A 214 0.26 -21.70 27.37
N ALA A 215 0.09 -22.00 26.07
CA ALA A 215 -1.19 -22.13 25.39
C ALA A 215 -2.10 -20.89 25.54
N GLY A 216 -1.52 -19.69 25.47
CA GLY A 216 -2.23 -18.42 25.54
C GLY A 216 -2.41 -17.86 26.95
N ARG A 217 -2.05 -18.60 28.01
CA ARG A 217 -2.14 -18.09 29.39
C ARG A 217 -1.03 -17.10 29.69
N ILE A 218 -1.39 -15.96 30.30
CA ILE A 218 -0.45 -14.94 30.75
C ILE A 218 -0.14 -15.14 32.24
N ASP A 219 0.97 -15.82 32.51
CA ASP A 219 1.48 -16.03 33.87
C ASP A 219 2.27 -14.83 34.40
N GLY A 220 2.64 -14.86 35.69
CA GLY A 220 3.33 -13.73 36.33
C GLY A 220 4.66 -13.34 35.70
N ALA A 221 5.38 -14.30 35.11
CA ALA A 221 6.64 -14.02 34.43
C ALA A 221 6.43 -13.40 33.05
N ALA A 222 5.38 -13.80 32.31
CA ALA A 222 4.98 -13.10 31.09
C ALA A 222 4.55 -11.65 31.38
N ARG A 223 3.79 -11.43 32.47
CA ARG A 223 3.40 -10.08 32.90
C ARG A 223 4.60 -9.19 33.22
N ASP A 224 5.60 -9.73 33.92
CA ASP A 224 6.82 -8.98 34.23
C ASP A 224 7.56 -8.55 32.95
N LEU A 225 7.65 -9.43 31.95
CA LEU A 225 8.26 -9.10 30.66
C LEU A 225 7.54 -7.96 29.95
N PHE A 226 6.21 -8.02 29.86
CA PHE A 226 5.43 -6.94 29.24
C PHE A 226 5.46 -5.65 30.05
N ALA A 227 5.42 -5.72 31.38
CA ALA A 227 5.53 -4.54 32.24
C ALA A 227 6.89 -3.84 32.08
N ARG A 228 7.98 -4.61 31.99
CA ARG A 228 9.32 -4.07 31.72
C ARG A 228 9.45 -3.49 30.31
N ALA A 229 8.87 -4.15 29.31
CA ALA A 229 8.80 -3.60 27.95
C ALA A 229 8.08 -2.25 27.93
N LEU A 230 6.90 -2.16 28.57
CA LEU A 230 6.11 -0.91 28.66
C LEU A 230 6.76 0.18 29.52
N ALA A 231 7.61 -0.20 30.48
CA ALA A 231 8.40 0.75 31.25
C ALA A 231 9.53 1.39 30.41
N LEU A 232 10.05 0.67 29.41
CA LEU A 232 11.07 1.15 28.47
C LEU A 232 10.45 1.91 27.30
N ASP A 233 9.38 1.36 26.72
CA ASP A 233 8.58 1.97 25.66
C ASP A 233 7.08 1.80 25.95
N PRO A 234 6.41 2.86 26.45
CA PRO A 234 4.98 2.84 26.73
C PRO A 234 4.10 2.59 25.52
N ALA A 235 4.62 2.78 24.30
CA ALA A 235 3.89 2.63 23.05
C ALA A 235 4.18 1.31 22.32
N GLU A 236 4.98 0.40 22.91
CA GLU A 236 5.35 -0.88 22.27
C GLU A 236 4.07 -1.72 21.96
N PRO A 237 3.68 -1.83 20.68
CA PRO A 237 2.43 -2.48 20.25
C PRO A 237 2.22 -3.89 20.77
N ARG A 238 3.26 -4.73 20.76
CA ARG A 238 3.18 -6.12 21.20
C ARG A 238 2.90 -6.18 22.69
N ALA A 239 3.59 -5.39 23.50
CA ALA A 239 3.38 -5.38 24.94
C ALA A 239 1.98 -4.85 25.30
N LEU A 240 1.49 -3.81 24.61
CA LEU A 240 0.12 -3.32 24.76
C LEU A 240 -0.94 -4.37 24.38
N PHE A 241 -0.72 -5.12 23.29
CA PHE A 241 -1.60 -6.20 22.89
C PHE A 241 -1.75 -7.27 23.98
N PHE A 242 -0.62 -7.77 24.50
CA PHE A 242 -0.63 -8.79 25.54
C PHE A 242 -1.12 -8.26 26.89
N ARG A 243 -0.89 -6.99 27.22
CA ARG A 243 -1.51 -6.34 28.39
C ARG A 243 -3.03 -6.31 28.28
N GLY A 244 -3.58 -6.07 27.09
CA GLY A 244 -5.03 -6.18 26.86
C GLY A 244 -5.53 -7.61 27.04
N MET A 245 -4.78 -8.61 26.58
CA MET A 245 -5.15 -10.02 26.82
C MET A 245 -5.08 -10.40 28.30
N GLU A 246 -4.17 -9.79 29.06
CA GLU A 246 -4.09 -9.97 30.52
C GLU A 246 -5.35 -9.43 31.19
N LEU A 247 -5.75 -8.18 30.86
CA LEU A 247 -6.99 -7.58 31.37
C LEU A 247 -8.21 -8.44 31.07
N ASP A 248 -8.28 -8.98 29.85
CA ASP A 248 -9.38 -9.86 29.43
C ASP A 248 -9.39 -11.20 30.19
N GLN A 249 -8.22 -11.79 30.45
CA GLN A 249 -8.08 -13.01 31.28
C GLN A 249 -8.42 -12.77 32.75
N ASP A 250 -8.15 -11.57 33.25
CA ASP A 250 -8.51 -11.12 34.60
C ASP A 250 -9.99 -10.71 34.74
N GLY A 251 -10.74 -10.71 33.62
CA GLY A 251 -12.17 -10.42 33.58
C GLY A 251 -12.54 -8.96 33.29
N ASP A 252 -11.56 -8.07 33.13
CA ASP A 252 -11.77 -6.69 32.67
C ASP A 252 -11.78 -6.61 31.13
N THR A 253 -12.75 -7.28 30.51
CA THR A 253 -12.92 -7.25 29.04
C THR A 253 -13.16 -5.82 28.52
N ALA A 254 -13.82 -4.96 29.31
CA ALA A 254 -14.04 -3.57 28.92
C ALA A 254 -12.74 -2.77 28.91
N GLY A 255 -11.86 -2.96 29.90
CA GLY A 255 -10.51 -2.40 29.90
C GLY A 255 -9.65 -2.91 28.75
N ALA A 256 -9.72 -4.21 28.46
CA ALA A 256 -9.01 -4.81 27.34
C ALA A 256 -9.42 -4.20 26.00
N VAL A 257 -10.73 -4.09 25.74
CA VAL A 257 -11.26 -3.49 24.51
C VAL A 257 -10.83 -2.03 24.37
N ARG A 258 -10.91 -1.23 25.43
CA ARG A 258 -10.42 0.18 25.40
C ARG A 258 -8.94 0.25 25.04
N LEU A 259 -8.11 -0.55 25.71
CA LEU A 259 -6.67 -0.57 25.45
C LEU A 259 -6.33 -0.98 24.01
N TRP A 260 -7.05 -1.96 23.47
CA TRP A 260 -6.87 -2.38 22.08
C TRP A 260 -7.38 -1.37 21.07
N LEU A 261 -8.43 -0.61 21.38
CA LEU A 261 -8.88 0.53 20.56
C LEU A 261 -7.81 1.62 20.52
N ASP A 262 -7.23 1.98 21.66
CA ASP A 262 -6.12 2.95 21.72
C ASP A 262 -4.90 2.47 20.93
N LEU A 263 -4.56 1.18 21.03
CA LEU A 263 -3.50 0.56 20.24
C LEU A 263 -3.80 0.59 18.73
N LEU A 264 -5.05 0.34 18.35
CA LEU A 264 -5.48 0.40 16.96
C LEU A 264 -5.39 1.81 16.40
N ASP A 265 -5.72 2.82 17.20
CA ASP A 265 -5.66 4.23 16.79
C ASP A 265 -4.21 4.73 16.65
N ALA A 266 -3.28 4.15 17.40
CA ALA A 266 -1.84 4.42 17.30
C ALA A 266 -1.14 3.60 16.20
N ALA A 267 -1.85 2.71 15.49
CA ALA A 267 -1.24 1.78 14.55
C ALA A 267 -0.65 2.49 13.31
N PRO A 268 0.59 2.16 12.89
CA PRO A 268 1.11 2.61 11.61
C PRO A 268 0.26 2.12 10.43
N PRO A 269 0.09 2.91 9.36
CA PRO A 269 -0.62 2.48 8.15
C PRO A 269 -0.04 1.17 7.59
N GLY A 270 -0.89 0.17 7.35
CA GLY A 270 -0.50 -1.12 6.77
C GLY A 270 0.20 -2.08 7.74
N ALA A 271 0.18 -1.83 9.05
CA ALA A 271 0.75 -2.75 10.03
C ALA A 271 0.06 -4.13 9.96
N PRO A 272 0.82 -5.24 9.80
CA PRO A 272 0.26 -6.56 9.51
C PRO A 272 -0.58 -7.15 10.65
N TRP A 273 -0.36 -6.70 11.89
CA TRP A 273 -1.08 -7.13 13.08
C TRP A 273 -2.46 -6.45 13.27
N VAL A 274 -2.76 -5.41 12.48
CA VAL A 274 -4.00 -4.63 12.62
C VAL A 274 -5.23 -5.49 12.37
N ALA A 275 -5.20 -6.37 11.36
CA ALA A 275 -6.34 -7.22 11.04
C ALA A 275 -6.74 -8.14 12.20
N ASP A 276 -5.75 -8.81 12.80
CA ASP A 276 -5.94 -9.69 13.96
C ASP A 276 -6.42 -8.93 15.20
N LEU A 277 -5.89 -7.71 15.41
CA LEU A 277 -6.32 -6.83 16.50
C LEU A 277 -7.80 -6.43 16.33
N LYS A 278 -8.21 -6.00 15.14
CA LYS A 278 -9.60 -5.66 14.83
C LYS A 278 -10.55 -6.84 15.05
N ALA A 279 -10.16 -8.05 14.63
CA ALA A 279 -10.95 -9.26 14.84
C ALA A 279 -11.15 -9.54 16.34
N ARG A 280 -10.08 -9.42 17.13
CA ARG A 280 -10.13 -9.62 18.58
C ARG A 280 -10.99 -8.56 19.28
N ILE A 281 -10.85 -7.29 18.92
CA ILE A 281 -11.69 -6.21 19.46
C ILE A 281 -13.16 -6.52 19.22
N ARG A 282 -13.55 -6.90 18.00
CA ARG A 282 -14.93 -7.26 17.66
C ARG A 282 -15.45 -8.43 18.48
N GLU A 283 -14.69 -9.52 18.57
CA GLU A 283 -15.06 -10.71 19.34
C GLU A 283 -15.34 -10.36 20.80
N ARG A 284 -14.39 -9.65 21.44
CA ARG A 284 -14.46 -9.34 22.87
C ARG A 284 -15.47 -8.24 23.19
N ALA A 285 -15.60 -7.23 22.32
CA ALA A 285 -16.64 -6.21 22.45
C ALA A 285 -18.04 -6.82 22.32
N GLY A 286 -18.25 -7.72 21.37
CA GLY A 286 -19.52 -8.45 21.20
C GLY A 286 -19.87 -9.30 22.42
N ALA A 287 -18.89 -10.05 22.96
CA ALA A 287 -19.09 -10.85 24.17
C ALA A 287 -19.41 -10.00 25.42
N ALA A 288 -18.87 -8.77 25.49
CA ALA A 288 -19.09 -7.84 26.59
C ALA A 288 -20.26 -6.86 26.37
N GLY A 289 -20.95 -6.92 25.22
CA GLY A 289 -22.03 -5.99 24.88
C GLY A 289 -21.58 -4.54 24.69
N ILE A 290 -20.31 -4.32 24.31
CA ILE A 290 -19.73 -2.99 24.07
C ILE A 290 -20.07 -2.56 22.65
N SER A 291 -20.73 -1.41 22.50
CA SER A 291 -21.06 -0.85 21.18
C SER A 291 -19.82 -0.37 20.45
N LEU A 292 -19.67 -0.77 19.19
CA LEU A 292 -18.64 -0.28 18.27
C LEU A 292 -19.22 0.61 17.16
N ALA A 293 -20.42 1.16 17.35
CA ALA A 293 -21.14 1.92 16.31
C ALA A 293 -20.36 3.14 15.79
N ASP A 294 -19.53 3.76 16.64
CA ASP A 294 -18.72 4.93 16.28
C ASP A 294 -17.38 4.55 15.61
N ARG A 295 -17.15 3.26 15.33
CA ARG A 295 -15.91 2.72 14.77
C ARG A 295 -16.15 2.10 13.38
N PRO A 296 -16.23 2.93 12.32
CA PRO A 296 -16.44 2.43 10.95
C PRO A 296 -15.28 1.56 10.45
N ASP A 297 -14.08 1.72 11.03
CA ASP A 297 -12.91 0.89 10.77
C ASP A 297 -13.01 -0.53 11.38
N LEU A 298 -13.93 -0.72 12.32
CA LEU A 298 -14.28 -1.99 12.96
C LEU A 298 -15.68 -2.49 12.55
N ALA A 299 -16.46 -1.68 11.85
CA ALA A 299 -17.63 -2.15 11.12
C ALA A 299 -17.12 -3.14 10.06
N GLU A 300 -17.76 -4.30 9.97
CA GLU A 300 -17.22 -5.46 9.26
C GLU A 300 -16.67 -5.13 7.86
N ASP A 301 -15.48 -5.65 7.55
CA ASP A 301 -15.30 -6.34 6.27
C ASP A 301 -16.17 -7.61 6.32
N ALA A 302 -17.45 -7.46 6.00
CA ALA A 302 -18.28 -8.57 5.53
C ALA A 302 -17.87 -8.98 4.09
N ALA A 303 -16.70 -8.53 3.61
CA ALA A 303 -16.16 -8.76 2.28
C ALA A 303 -15.44 -10.12 2.14
N GLY A 304 -16.02 -11.17 2.75
CA GLY A 304 -16.06 -12.49 2.11
C GLY A 304 -17.25 -12.62 1.15
N ALA A 305 -18.20 -11.67 1.17
CA ALA A 305 -19.30 -11.58 0.23
C ALA A 305 -19.70 -10.11 -0.01
N ALA A 306 -19.68 -9.74 -1.29
CA ALA A 306 -20.15 -8.47 -1.87
C ALA A 306 -19.13 -7.33 -1.94
N ALA A 307 -19.08 -6.77 -3.16
CA ALA A 307 -18.48 -5.50 -3.55
C ALA A 307 -19.00 -4.33 -2.66
N PRO A 308 -18.43 -3.11 -2.76
CA PRO A 308 -18.80 -1.98 -1.92
C PRO A 308 -20.33 -1.84 -1.86
N GLY A 309 -20.87 -1.91 -0.65
CA GLY A 309 -22.29 -1.76 -0.43
C GLY A 309 -22.76 -0.36 -0.85
N PRO A 310 -24.01 -0.25 -1.35
CA PRO A 310 -24.61 1.03 -1.71
C PRO A 310 -24.53 2.03 -0.54
N ASP A 311 -24.10 3.26 -0.82
CA ASP A 311 -24.04 4.32 0.18
C ASP A 311 -25.47 4.75 0.62
N ALA A 312 -25.55 5.67 1.58
CA ALA A 312 -26.85 6.13 2.08
C ALA A 312 -27.73 6.77 0.99
N ALA A 313 -27.13 7.32 -0.07
CA ALA A 313 -27.84 7.86 -1.22
C ALA A 313 -28.35 6.73 -2.14
N ASP A 314 -27.55 5.69 -2.33
CA ASP A 314 -27.92 4.50 -3.09
C ASP A 314 -29.06 3.71 -2.40
N VAL A 315 -29.07 3.62 -1.06
CA VAL A 315 -30.15 2.99 -0.29
C VAL A 315 -31.44 3.83 -0.37
N ALA A 316 -31.34 5.15 -0.32
CA ALA A 316 -32.49 6.04 -0.48
C ALA A 316 -33.05 5.99 -1.91
N ALA A 317 -32.17 5.88 -2.92
CA ALA A 317 -32.56 5.69 -4.31
C ALA A 317 -33.26 4.34 -4.52
N ALA A 318 -32.73 3.25 -3.96
CA ALA A 318 -33.34 1.92 -4.04
C ALA A 318 -34.70 1.82 -3.31
N ALA A 319 -34.90 2.60 -2.24
CA ALA A 319 -36.18 2.72 -1.54
C ALA A 319 -37.24 3.48 -2.35
N ALA A 320 -36.82 4.33 -3.29
CA ALA A 320 -37.70 5.09 -4.18
C ALA A 320 -38.04 4.35 -5.49
N MET A 321 -37.37 3.23 -5.79
CA MET A 321 -37.61 2.44 -7.01
C MET A 321 -38.94 1.70 -6.95
N THR A 322 -39.61 1.66 -8.09
CA THR A 322 -40.75 0.78 -8.31
C THR A 322 -40.32 -0.69 -8.35
N GLU A 323 -41.24 -1.61 -8.07
CA GLU A 323 -40.96 -3.05 -8.13
C GLU A 323 -40.44 -3.48 -9.52
N ALA A 324 -40.92 -2.84 -10.59
CA ALA A 324 -40.45 -3.10 -11.95
C ALA A 324 -38.99 -2.69 -12.17
N GLU A 325 -38.59 -1.49 -11.71
CA GLU A 325 -37.21 -1.01 -11.83
C GLU A 325 -36.25 -1.84 -10.97
N ARG A 326 -36.72 -2.30 -9.80
CA ARG A 326 -35.95 -3.21 -8.94
C ARG A 326 -35.69 -4.54 -9.62
N GLN A 327 -36.68 -5.12 -10.30
CA GLN A 327 -36.49 -6.37 -11.04
C GLN A 327 -35.57 -6.21 -12.25
N GLU A 328 -35.60 -5.06 -12.93
CA GLU A 328 -34.69 -4.77 -14.04
C GLU A 328 -33.24 -4.64 -13.57
N MET A 329 -33.01 -3.96 -12.44
CA MET A 329 -31.70 -3.87 -11.80
C MET A 329 -31.16 -5.24 -11.39
N ILE A 330 -31.99 -6.07 -10.73
CA ILE A 330 -31.60 -7.44 -10.34
C ILE A 330 -31.25 -8.26 -11.59
N ARG A 331 -32.05 -8.17 -12.65
CA ARG A 331 -31.77 -8.87 -13.92
C ARG A 331 -30.42 -8.43 -14.51
N GLY A 332 -30.12 -7.13 -14.53
CA GLY A 332 -28.83 -6.62 -15.00
C GLY A 332 -27.63 -7.12 -14.18
N MET A 333 -27.77 -7.24 -12.85
CA MET A 333 -26.71 -7.79 -12.00
C MET A 333 -26.44 -9.27 -12.29
N VAL A 334 -27.49 -10.07 -12.55
CA VAL A 334 -27.37 -11.49 -12.89
C VAL A 334 -26.77 -11.67 -14.29
N GLU A 335 -27.09 -10.78 -15.24
CA GLU A 335 -26.48 -10.76 -16.57
C GLU A 335 -24.99 -10.40 -16.52
N GLY A 336 -24.59 -9.45 -15.66
CA GLY A 336 -23.18 -9.15 -15.43
C GLY A 336 -22.41 -10.32 -14.83
N LEU A 337 -23.04 -11.11 -13.94
CA LEU A 337 -22.46 -12.36 -13.43
C LEU A 337 -22.30 -13.40 -14.54
N ALA A 338 -23.30 -13.56 -15.41
CA ALA A 338 -23.23 -14.48 -16.55
C ALA A 338 -22.06 -14.14 -17.49
N ALA A 339 -21.93 -12.88 -17.89
CA ALA A 339 -20.86 -12.43 -18.77
C ALA A 339 -19.46 -12.63 -18.17
N ARG A 340 -19.32 -12.45 -16.85
CA ARG A 340 -18.05 -12.72 -16.15
C ARG A 340 -17.69 -14.21 -16.19
N LEU A 341 -18.66 -15.09 -15.96
CA LEU A 341 -18.43 -16.54 -15.94
C LEU A 341 -18.14 -17.10 -17.32
N GLU A 342 -18.62 -16.45 -18.39
CA GLU A 342 -18.16 -16.76 -19.76
C GLU A 342 -16.69 -16.40 -19.97
N ALA A 343 -16.20 -15.30 -19.39
CA ALA A 343 -14.80 -14.88 -19.48
C ALA A 343 -13.87 -15.71 -18.57
N GLU A 344 -14.36 -16.09 -17.39
CA GLU A 344 -13.65 -16.86 -16.37
C GLU A 344 -14.44 -18.13 -15.97
N PRO A 345 -14.40 -19.19 -16.80
CA PRO A 345 -15.25 -20.37 -16.62
C PRO A 345 -14.87 -21.27 -15.43
N GLY A 346 -13.77 -20.98 -14.73
CA GLY A 346 -13.24 -21.80 -13.64
C GLY A 346 -13.92 -21.62 -12.27
N ASP A 347 -14.95 -20.79 -12.15
CA ASP A 347 -15.65 -20.53 -10.88
C ASP A 347 -16.94 -21.36 -10.73
N ILE A 348 -16.82 -22.53 -10.10
CA ILE A 348 -17.94 -23.43 -9.85
C ILE A 348 -19.03 -22.80 -8.97
N GLU A 349 -18.66 -22.02 -7.95
CA GLU A 349 -19.62 -21.38 -7.05
C GLU A 349 -20.40 -20.27 -7.77
N GLY A 350 -19.73 -19.57 -8.69
CA GLY A 350 -20.33 -18.60 -9.59
C GLY A 350 -21.41 -19.23 -10.47
N TRP A 351 -21.11 -20.36 -11.13
CA TRP A 351 -22.09 -21.08 -11.96
C TRP A 351 -23.29 -21.60 -11.16
N LEU A 352 -23.08 -22.13 -9.96
CA LEU A 352 -24.17 -22.58 -9.08
C LEU A 352 -25.05 -21.41 -8.60
N ARG A 353 -24.44 -20.24 -8.34
CA ARG A 353 -25.17 -19.02 -7.98
C ARG A 353 -25.99 -18.50 -9.16
N LEU A 354 -25.43 -18.54 -10.37
CA LEU A 354 -26.11 -18.12 -11.60
C LEU A 354 -27.37 -18.97 -11.88
N LEU A 355 -27.26 -20.30 -11.73
CA LEU A 355 -28.37 -21.25 -11.88
C LEU A 355 -29.54 -20.92 -10.93
N ARG A 356 -29.24 -20.70 -9.65
CA ARG A 356 -30.25 -20.32 -8.65
C ARG A 356 -30.86 -18.95 -8.94
N ALA A 357 -30.05 -17.98 -9.34
CA ALA A 357 -30.51 -16.63 -9.65
C ALA A 357 -31.51 -16.62 -10.81
N TRP A 358 -31.21 -17.32 -11.91
CA TRP A 358 -32.15 -17.44 -13.03
C TRP A 358 -33.41 -18.24 -12.69
N SER A 359 -33.31 -19.26 -11.85
CA SER A 359 -34.47 -20.04 -11.39
C SER A 359 -35.41 -19.19 -10.53
N VAL A 360 -34.88 -18.39 -9.60
CA VAL A 360 -35.67 -17.47 -8.74
C VAL A 360 -36.34 -16.37 -9.58
N LEU A 361 -35.69 -15.91 -10.65
CA LEU A 361 -36.25 -14.94 -11.59
C LEU A 361 -37.27 -15.56 -12.57
N GLY A 362 -37.48 -16.87 -12.55
CA GLY A 362 -38.39 -17.57 -13.47
C GLY A 362 -37.87 -17.72 -14.90
N GLU A 363 -36.62 -17.34 -15.16
CA GLU A 363 -35.98 -17.34 -16.48
C GLU A 363 -35.41 -18.72 -16.80
N ARG A 364 -36.32 -19.69 -17.00
CA ARG A 364 -35.97 -21.12 -17.09
C ARG A 364 -35.06 -21.45 -18.28
N GLU A 365 -35.20 -20.73 -19.40
CA GLU A 365 -34.35 -20.90 -20.58
C GLU A 365 -32.90 -20.44 -20.32
N LYS A 366 -32.73 -19.30 -19.66
CA LYS A 366 -31.39 -18.78 -19.28
C LYS A 366 -30.71 -19.70 -18.25
N ALA A 367 -31.48 -20.24 -17.31
CA ALA A 367 -30.98 -21.24 -16.36
C ALA A 367 -30.51 -22.53 -17.06
N ALA A 368 -31.23 -23.00 -18.08
CA ALA A 368 -30.84 -24.18 -18.87
C ALA A 368 -29.58 -23.92 -19.72
N ALA A 369 -29.44 -22.72 -20.30
CA ALA A 369 -28.23 -22.33 -21.02
C ALA A 369 -27.01 -22.29 -20.07
N ALA A 370 -27.14 -21.63 -18.91
CA ALA A 370 -26.09 -21.59 -17.90
C ALA A 370 -25.69 -22.98 -17.40
N LEU A 371 -26.64 -23.92 -17.29
CA LEU A 371 -26.37 -25.31 -16.95
C LEU A 371 -25.50 -26.00 -18.01
N ALA A 372 -25.81 -25.81 -19.29
CA ALA A 372 -25.05 -26.37 -20.40
C ALA A 372 -23.62 -25.81 -20.45
N ASP A 373 -23.45 -24.51 -20.18
CA ASP A 373 -22.15 -23.85 -20.18
C ASP A 373 -21.30 -24.27 -18.97
N ALA A 374 -21.91 -24.38 -17.78
CA ALA A 374 -21.24 -24.92 -16.60
C ALA A 374 -20.78 -26.37 -16.83
N ARG A 375 -21.61 -27.24 -17.41
CA ARG A 375 -21.19 -28.61 -17.76
C ARG A 375 -20.03 -28.63 -18.74
N ARG A 376 -20.00 -27.72 -19.71
CA ARG A 376 -18.91 -27.60 -20.68
C ARG A 376 -17.61 -27.13 -20.02
N ALA A 377 -17.70 -26.15 -19.11
CA ALA A 377 -16.57 -25.63 -18.35
C ALA A 377 -15.89 -26.70 -17.46
N PHE A 378 -16.67 -27.62 -16.91
CA PHE A 378 -16.19 -28.65 -15.96
C PHE A 378 -16.23 -30.08 -16.51
N ALA A 379 -16.29 -30.29 -17.84
CA ALA A 379 -16.46 -31.60 -18.48
C ALA A 379 -15.37 -32.66 -18.16
N GLY A 380 -14.24 -32.28 -17.55
CA GLY A 380 -13.17 -33.18 -17.10
C GLY A 380 -13.03 -33.31 -15.58
N GLN A 381 -14.01 -32.81 -14.83
CA GLN A 381 -13.96 -32.61 -13.38
C GLN A 381 -15.18 -33.31 -12.75
N PRO A 382 -15.05 -34.58 -12.32
CA PRO A 382 -16.19 -35.43 -11.97
C PRO A 382 -16.93 -34.96 -10.70
N ASP A 383 -16.20 -34.42 -9.72
CA ASP A 383 -16.77 -33.94 -8.47
C ASP A 383 -17.60 -32.67 -8.70
N GLU A 384 -17.08 -31.74 -9.51
CA GLU A 384 -17.72 -30.49 -9.89
C GLU A 384 -18.95 -30.74 -10.78
N THR A 385 -18.84 -31.68 -11.73
CA THR A 385 -19.96 -32.08 -12.58
C THR A 385 -21.10 -32.70 -11.77
N ALA A 386 -20.78 -33.51 -10.75
CA ALA A 386 -21.78 -34.07 -9.83
C ALA A 386 -22.49 -32.98 -9.02
N ARG A 387 -21.77 -31.94 -8.57
CA ARG A 387 -22.34 -30.79 -7.87
C ARG A 387 -23.28 -29.97 -8.77
N ILE A 388 -22.90 -29.74 -10.04
CA ILE A 388 -23.76 -29.07 -11.03
C ILE A 388 -25.03 -29.88 -11.28
N ALA A 389 -24.91 -31.20 -11.41
CA ALA A 389 -26.05 -32.09 -11.61
C ALA A 389 -27.01 -32.09 -10.41
N ALA A 390 -26.48 -32.11 -9.18
CA ALA A 390 -27.28 -32.03 -7.97
C ALA A 390 -28.07 -30.71 -7.88
N ALA A 391 -27.40 -29.58 -8.15
CA ALA A 391 -28.05 -28.27 -8.14
C ALA A 391 -29.12 -28.13 -9.25
N ALA A 392 -28.88 -28.71 -10.44
CA ALA A 392 -29.89 -28.72 -11.51
C ALA A 392 -31.14 -29.54 -11.12
N ALA A 393 -30.95 -30.67 -10.44
CA ALA A 393 -32.04 -31.53 -9.97
C ALA A 393 -32.89 -30.83 -8.89
N GLU A 394 -32.25 -30.14 -7.94
CA GLU A 394 -32.95 -29.34 -6.92
C GLU A 394 -33.80 -28.21 -7.53
N LEU A 395 -33.35 -27.63 -8.65
CA LEU A 395 -34.03 -26.53 -9.35
C LEU A 395 -35.02 -27.01 -10.41
N GLY A 396 -35.19 -28.33 -10.59
CA GLY A 396 -36.09 -28.91 -11.60
C GLY A 396 -35.71 -28.58 -13.05
N LEU A 397 -34.44 -28.28 -13.31
CA LEU A 397 -33.92 -28.02 -14.66
C LEU A 397 -33.62 -29.39 -15.29
N GLU A 398 -34.46 -29.84 -16.23
CA GLU A 398 -34.31 -31.19 -16.81
C GLU A 398 -32.96 -31.36 -17.51
N ALA A 399 -32.34 -32.51 -17.27
CA ALA A 399 -31.11 -32.92 -17.94
C ALA A 399 -31.42 -33.26 -19.40
N GLY A 400 -31.31 -32.27 -20.28
CA GLY A 400 -31.09 -32.54 -21.70
C GLY A 400 -29.80 -33.34 -21.89
N PRO A 401 -29.76 -34.29 -22.85
CA PRO A 401 -28.66 -35.22 -23.05
C PRO A 401 -27.32 -34.55 -23.37
#